data_AF-A0A484YUQ0-F1
#
_entry.id   AF-A0A484YUQ0-F1
#
_cell.length_a   1.000
_cell.length_b   1.000
_cell.length_c   1.000
_cell.angle_alpha   90.00
_cell.angle_beta   90.00
_cell.angle_gamma   90.00
#
_symmetry.space_group_name_H-M   'P 1'
#
loop_
_entity.id
_entity.type
_entity.pdbx_description
1 polymer ?
#
loop_
_entity_poly.entity_id
_entity_poly.type
_entity_poly.pdbx_seq_one_letter_code
_entity_poly.pdbx_strand_id
1 'polypeptide(L)'
;MSRNFGAKFGLLEAGYKADLTICDYNSPTRCWQTISPAYRFGMGSGSVHSVMVNGVMVYEDRQFNFDCDSIYAQARKAAASMWRRMDALA
;
A
#
# COMPACT_ATOMS: atom_id res chain seq x y z
N MET A 1 10.87 7.93 -11.36
CA MET A 1 9.70 7.34 -12.05
C MET A 1 9.54 7.80 -13.50
N SER A 2 9.62 9.10 -13.80
CA SER A 2 9.44 9.63 -15.17
C SER A 2 10.35 9.03 -16.21
N ARG A 3 11.62 8.78 -15.85
CA ARG A 3 12.60 8.11 -16.71
C ARG A 3 12.19 6.68 -17.12
N ASN A 4 11.41 5.98 -16.30
CA ASN A 4 11.12 4.57 -16.51
C ASN A 4 9.70 4.32 -17.05
N PHE A 5 8.75 5.23 -16.77
CA PHE A 5 7.33 5.02 -17.06
C PHE A 5 6.70 6.15 -17.89
N GLY A 6 7.50 7.12 -18.36
CA GLY A 6 7.02 8.19 -19.25
C GLY A 6 5.99 9.15 -18.63
N ALA A 7 5.79 9.12 -17.31
CA ALA A 7 4.82 9.94 -16.61
C ALA A 7 5.37 10.53 -15.29
N LYS A 8 4.74 11.61 -14.82
CA LYS A 8 5.17 12.39 -13.65
C LYS A 8 4.59 11.80 -12.37
N PHE A 9 5.44 11.18 -11.56
CA PHE A 9 5.09 10.55 -10.27
C PHE A 9 6.11 10.90 -9.19
N GLY A 10 5.71 10.73 -7.93
CA GLY A 10 6.61 10.75 -6.77
C GLY A 10 6.97 12.13 -6.23
N LEU A 11 6.35 13.20 -6.74
CA LEU A 11 6.46 14.55 -6.19
C LEU A 11 5.05 15.12 -5.93
N LEU A 12 4.94 15.92 -4.88
CA LEU A 12 3.73 16.67 -4.51
C LEU A 12 3.75 18.04 -5.20
N GLU A 13 3.59 18.04 -6.53
CA GLU A 13 3.59 19.26 -7.34
C GLU A 13 2.47 19.21 -8.39
N ALA A 14 2.01 20.39 -8.83
CA ALA A 14 0.99 20.48 -9.87
C ALA A 14 1.47 19.81 -11.17
N GLY A 15 0.58 19.02 -11.79
CA GLY A 15 0.89 18.23 -12.99
C GLY A 15 1.55 16.87 -12.74
N TYR A 16 1.79 16.50 -11.48
CA TYR A 16 2.11 15.12 -11.08
C TYR A 16 0.83 14.34 -10.77
N LYS A 17 0.92 13.01 -10.85
CA LYS A 17 -0.16 12.11 -10.45
C LYS A 17 -0.45 12.24 -8.96
N ALA A 18 -1.73 12.31 -8.61
CA ALA A 18 -2.21 12.35 -7.25
C ALA A 18 -2.17 10.94 -6.62
N ASP A 19 -0.95 10.43 -6.46
CA ASP A 19 -0.65 9.15 -5.81
C ASP A 19 -0.10 9.45 -4.42
N LEU A 20 -0.88 9.16 -3.38
CA LEU A 20 -0.58 9.53 -2.00
C LEU A 20 -0.70 8.32 -1.08
N THR A 21 0.26 8.15 -0.19
CA THR A 21 0.16 7.25 0.96
C THR A 21 0.12 8.09 2.22
N ILE A 22 -0.98 7.99 2.95
CA ILE A 22 -1.22 8.69 4.21
C ILE A 22 -0.90 7.72 5.34
N CYS A 23 0.00 8.11 6.24
CA CYS A 23 0.43 7.28 7.35
C CYS A 23 0.16 7.96 8.70
N ASP A 24 -0.34 7.18 9.66
CA ASP A 24 -0.41 7.58 11.05
C ASP A 24 0.96 7.42 11.69
N TYR A 25 1.50 8.50 12.24
CA TYR A 25 2.74 8.46 13.00
C TYR A 25 2.48 8.87 14.45
N ASN A 26 2.27 7.88 15.31
CA ASN A 26 2.18 8.08 16.74
C ASN A 26 3.59 8.11 17.34
N SER A 27 4.20 9.29 17.39
CA SER A 27 5.56 9.44 17.88
C SER A 27 5.62 9.26 19.40
N PRO A 28 6.41 8.31 19.94
CA PRO A 28 6.60 8.16 21.38
C PRO A 28 7.37 9.34 22.00
N THR A 29 8.06 10.13 21.17
CA THR A 29 8.79 11.34 21.55
C THR A 29 8.35 12.52 20.70
N ARG A 30 8.23 13.70 21.31
CA ARG A 30 7.78 14.93 20.64
C ARG A 30 8.76 15.31 19.52
N CYS A 31 8.36 15.13 18.26
CA CYS A 31 9.14 15.50 17.08
C CYS A 31 8.59 16.82 16.52
N TRP A 32 9.36 17.90 16.60
CA TRP A 32 8.83 19.23 16.34
C TRP A 32 9.01 19.73 14.90
N GLN A 33 10.01 19.24 14.14
CA GLN A 33 10.37 19.91 12.87
C GLN A 33 10.96 19.01 11.78
N THR A 34 11.50 17.83 12.11
CA THR A 34 12.19 16.97 11.14
C THR A 34 11.68 15.54 11.21
N ILE A 35 11.66 14.87 10.06
CA ILE A 35 11.53 13.41 9.99
C ILE A 35 12.61 12.79 10.86
N SER A 36 12.21 12.23 12.00
CA SER A 36 13.15 11.58 12.91
C SER A 36 13.73 10.32 12.25
N PRO A 37 14.94 9.88 12.65
CA PRO A 37 15.43 8.55 12.27
C PRO A 37 14.42 7.44 12.63
N ALA A 38 13.69 7.61 13.74
CA ALA A 38 12.64 6.69 14.15
C ALA A 38 11.48 6.62 13.14
N TYR A 39 11.09 7.73 12.51
CA TYR A 39 10.13 7.70 11.39
C TYR A 39 10.72 7.00 10.17
N ARG A 40 11.97 7.30 9.81
CA ARG A 40 12.63 6.74 8.61
C ARG A 40 12.77 5.22 8.67
N PHE A 41 13.08 4.68 9.84
CA PHE A 41 13.38 3.25 10.03
C PHE A 41 12.30 2.47 10.79
N GLY A 42 11.39 3.16 11.48
CA GLY A 42 10.35 2.54 12.31
C GLY A 42 8.98 2.46 11.66
N MET A 43 8.75 3.14 10.53
CA MET A 43 7.48 3.01 9.81
C MET A 43 7.46 1.76 8.92
N GLY A 44 6.42 0.95 9.10
CA GLY A 44 6.11 -0.21 8.25
C GLY A 44 4.72 -0.08 7.62
N SER A 45 4.29 -1.10 6.88
CA SER A 45 2.98 -1.11 6.21
C SER A 45 1.79 -0.87 7.16
N GLY A 46 1.91 -1.26 8.44
CA GLY A 46 0.87 -1.05 9.44
C GLY A 46 0.61 0.42 9.82
N SER A 47 1.51 1.34 9.49
CA SER A 47 1.27 2.78 9.70
C SER A 47 0.39 3.41 8.61
N VAL A 48 0.19 2.73 7.48
CA VAL A 48 -0.64 3.25 6.38
C VAL A 48 -2.09 3.33 6.85
N HIS A 49 -2.64 4.54 6.83
CA HIS A 49 -4.03 4.82 7.13
C HIS A 49 -4.88 4.80 5.85
N SER A 50 -4.38 5.41 4.77
CA SER A 50 -5.11 5.54 3.51
C SER A 50 -4.18 5.67 2.32
N VAL A 51 -4.66 5.27 1.14
CA VAL A 51 -3.94 5.32 -0.14
C VAL A 51 -4.86 5.89 -1.21
N MET A 52 -4.33 6.89 -1.91
CA MET A 52 -4.91 7.48 -3.10
C MET A 52 -4.07 7.08 -4.31
N VAL A 53 -4.73 6.72 -5.42
CA VAL A 53 -4.09 6.46 -6.70
C VAL A 53 -4.80 7.28 -7.77
N ASN A 54 -4.05 8.15 -8.45
CA ASN A 54 -4.52 9.04 -9.51
C ASN A 54 -5.78 9.83 -9.09
N GLY A 55 -5.82 10.30 -7.84
CA GLY A 55 -6.93 11.08 -7.31
C GLY A 55 -8.09 10.26 -6.72
N VAL A 56 -8.04 8.91 -6.80
CA VAL A 56 -9.08 8.02 -6.29
C VAL A 56 -8.62 7.36 -5.00
N MET A 57 -9.42 7.46 -3.93
CA MET A 57 -9.18 6.74 -2.68
C MET A 57 -9.45 5.25 -2.91
N VAL A 58 -8.40 4.43 -2.85
CA VAL A 58 -8.48 2.96 -3.02
C VAL A 58 -8.42 2.21 -1.69
N TYR A 59 -7.84 2.86 -0.69
CA TYR A 59 -7.77 2.41 0.69
C TYR A 59 -8.03 3.62 1.57
N GLU A 60 -9.07 3.59 2.38
CA GLU A 60 -9.50 4.73 3.18
C GLU A 60 -9.91 4.26 4.56
N ASP A 61 -9.50 4.98 5.61
CA ASP A 61 -9.76 4.62 7.00
C ASP A 61 -9.45 3.14 7.31
N ARG A 62 -8.27 2.71 6.88
CA ARG A 62 -7.77 1.34 7.01
C ARG A 62 -8.61 0.24 6.35
N GLN A 63 -9.48 0.61 5.41
CA GLN A 63 -10.37 -0.31 4.69
C GLN A 63 -10.24 -0.17 3.18
N PHE A 64 -10.35 -1.28 2.47
CA PHE A 64 -10.44 -1.27 1.01
C PHE A 64 -11.86 -0.93 0.58
N ASN A 65 -11.99 -0.21 -0.54
CA ASN A 65 -13.28 0.11 -1.14
C ASN A 65 -13.87 -1.02 -2.00
N PHE A 66 -13.31 -2.22 -1.92
CA PHE A 66 -13.72 -3.40 -2.68
C PHE A 66 -13.80 -4.64 -1.77
N ASP A 67 -14.61 -5.60 -2.21
CA ASP A 67 -14.85 -6.86 -1.50
C ASP A 67 -13.60 -7.74 -1.48
N CYS A 68 -12.87 -7.66 -0.37
CA CYS A 68 -11.70 -8.48 -0.11
C CYS A 68 -12.07 -9.94 0.15
N ASP A 69 -13.22 -10.24 0.77
CA ASP A 69 -13.59 -11.59 1.15
C ASP A 69 -13.78 -12.49 -0.07
N SER A 70 -14.42 -11.97 -1.13
CA SER A 70 -14.55 -12.67 -2.41
C SER A 70 -13.19 -12.92 -3.07
N ILE A 71 -12.29 -11.94 -3.05
CA ILE A 71 -10.93 -12.08 -3.60
C ILE A 71 -10.18 -13.19 -2.85
N TYR A 72 -10.22 -13.17 -1.52
CA TYR A 72 -9.58 -14.21 -0.70
C TYR A 72 -10.25 -15.58 -0.87
N ALA A 73 -11.56 -15.65 -1.10
CA ALA A 73 -12.24 -16.90 -1.40
C ALA A 73 -11.77 -17.51 -2.73
N GLN A 74 -11.59 -16.69 -3.76
CA GLN A 74 -11.04 -17.13 -5.04
C GLN A 74 -9.56 -17.54 -4.91
N ALA A 75 -8.77 -16.78 -4.17
CA ALA A 75 -7.36 -17.09 -3.90
C ALA A 75 -7.21 -18.46 -3.21
N ARG A 76 -8.05 -18.77 -2.21
CA ARG A 76 -8.07 -20.08 -1.54
C ARG A 76 -8.33 -21.24 -2.52
N LYS A 77 -9.28 -21.07 -3.45
CA LYS A 77 -9.56 -22.08 -4.49
C LYS A 77 -8.37 -22.29 -5.42
N ALA A 78 -7.75 -21.21 -5.88
CA ALA A 78 -6.56 -21.26 -6.72
C ALA A 78 -5.38 -21.94 -6.02
N ALA A 79 -5.13 -21.60 -4.76
CA ALA A 79 -4.10 -22.21 -3.93
C ALA A 79 -4.34 -23.71 -3.74
N ALA A 80 -5.57 -24.14 -3.42
CA ALA A 80 -5.89 -25.56 -3.29
C ALA A 80 -5.70 -26.34 -4.61
N SER A 81 -5.98 -25.71 -5.76
CA SER A 81 -5.71 -26.32 -7.07
C SER A 81 -4.22 -26.38 -7.40
N MET A 82 -3.41 -25.45 -6.90
CA MET A 82 -1.96 -25.51 -7.03
C MET A 82 -1.40 -26.67 -6.21
N TRP A 83 -1.80 -26.79 -4.94
CA TRP A 83 -1.33 -27.84 -4.05
C TRP A 83 -1.68 -29.24 -4.56
N ARG A 84 -2.92 -29.48 -5.00
CA ARG A 84 -3.28 -30.77 -5.60
C ARG A 84 -2.42 -31.16 -6.81
N ARG A 85 -1.98 -30.18 -7.61
CA ARG A 85 -1.06 -30.43 -8.73
C ARG A 85 0.35 -30.74 -8.24
N MET A 86 0.81 -30.08 -7.17
CA MET A 86 2.10 -30.39 -6.56
C MET A 86 2.12 -31.78 -5.94
N ASP A 87 1.05 -32.17 -5.23
CA ASP A 87 0.93 -33.48 -4.61
C ASP A 87 0.93 -34.61 -5.65
N ALA A 88 0.38 -34.36 -6.84
CA ALA A 88 0.36 -35.32 -7.95
C ALA A 88 1.70 -35.45 -8.70
N LEU A 89 2.70 -34.63 -8.37
CA LEU A 89 4.06 -34.72 -8.90
C LEU A 89 5.02 -35.49 -7.96
N ALA A 90 4.57 -35.81 -6.75
CA ALA A 90 5.30 -36.62 -5.77
C ALA A 90 4.99 -38.12 -5.96
#